data_AF-A0A941W1L5-F1
#
_entry.id   AF-A0A941W1L5-F1
#
_cell.length_a   1.000
_cell.length_b   1.000
_cell.length_c   1.000
_cell.angle_alpha   90.00
_cell.angle_beta   90.00
_cell.angle_gamma   90.00
#
_symmetry.space_group_name_H-M   'P 1'
#
loop_
_entity.id
_entity.type
_entity.pdbx_description
1 polymer ?
#
loop_
_entity_poly.entity_id
_entity_poly.type
_entity_poly.pdbx_seq_one_letter_code
_entity_poly.pdbx_strand_id
1 'polypeptide(L)'
;MSCSQCHPAPYYTDNLAHDLQVERFYDGRAEGLIKTFTLRWIKDFPPYMHDGRCLTLEDTVEFFNLIQGLKLTAQQKKDLVAFMRAL
;
A
#
# COMPACT_ATOMS: atom_id res chain seq x y z
N MET A 1 0.19 -11.47 5.23
CA MET A 1 0.85 -11.15 3.95
C MET A 1 1.91 -10.09 4.25
N SER A 2 3.07 -10.12 3.60
CA SER A 2 4.14 -9.13 3.79
C SER A 2 4.33 -8.27 2.53
N CYS A 3 4.82 -7.04 2.68
CA CYS A 3 4.87 -6.07 1.57
C CYS A 3 5.67 -6.58 0.36
N SER A 4 6.76 -7.31 0.60
CA SER A 4 7.64 -7.84 -0.45
C SER A 4 7.05 -9.02 -1.22
N GLN A 5 5.98 -9.65 -0.74
CA GLN A 5 5.30 -10.73 -1.47
C GLN A 5 4.60 -10.18 -2.70
N CYS A 6 3.91 -9.05 -2.57
CA CYS A 6 3.24 -8.37 -3.68
C CYS A 6 4.17 -7.40 -4.40
N HIS A 7 5.13 -6.79 -3.69
CA HIS A 7 6.08 -5.83 -4.26
C HIS A 7 7.53 -6.33 -4.25
N PRO A 8 7.86 -7.44 -4.94
CA PRO A 8 9.23 -7.93 -5.04
C PRO A 8 10.10 -7.02 -5.92
N ALA A 9 11.37 -6.86 -5.53
CA ALA A 9 12.39 -6.26 -6.37
C ALA A 9 12.59 -7.09 -7.67
N PRO A 10 13.07 -6.48 -8.78
CA PRO A 10 13.55 -5.10 -8.90
C PRO A 10 12.46 -4.09 -9.30
N TYR A 11 11.28 -4.53 -9.70
CA TYR A 11 10.22 -3.63 -10.20
C TYR A 11 9.17 -3.29 -9.15
N TYR A 12 9.25 -3.87 -7.95
CA TYR A 12 8.33 -3.63 -6.84
C TYR A 12 6.87 -3.85 -7.24
N THR A 13 6.64 -4.93 -7.98
CA THR A 13 5.32 -5.44 -8.38
C THR A 13 5.49 -6.90 -8.79
N ASP A 14 4.51 -7.73 -8.48
CA ASP A 14 4.38 -9.11 -8.93
C ASP A 14 3.51 -9.23 -10.20
N ASN A 15 2.94 -8.11 -10.68
CA ASN A 15 1.97 -8.05 -11.78
C ASN A 15 0.69 -8.89 -11.56
N LEU A 16 0.40 -9.30 -10.33
CA LEU A 16 -0.83 -10.02 -9.98
C LEU A 16 -1.88 -9.05 -9.41
N ALA A 17 -3.05 -9.57 -9.10
CA ALA A 17 -4.09 -8.86 -8.39
C ALA A 17 -4.36 -9.52 -7.03
N HIS A 18 -4.55 -8.70 -6.00
CA HIS A 18 -4.81 -9.15 -4.63
C HIS A 18 -6.02 -8.44 -4.07
N ASP A 19 -6.73 -9.14 -3.21
CA ASP A 19 -7.85 -8.58 -2.47
C ASP A 19 -7.41 -8.29 -1.04
N LEU A 20 -7.46 -7.02 -0.65
CA LEU A 20 -7.15 -6.58 0.70
C LEU A 20 -8.33 -6.77 1.67
N GLN A 21 -9.49 -7.14 1.14
CA GLN A 21 -10.73 -7.37 1.88
C GLN A 21 -11.05 -6.17 2.77
N VAL A 22 -11.01 -4.96 2.20
CA VAL A 22 -11.12 -3.71 2.95
C VAL A 22 -12.53 -3.57 3.57
N GLU A 23 -13.53 -4.17 2.93
CA GLU A 23 -14.93 -4.21 3.37
C GLU A 23 -15.13 -4.86 4.75
N ARG A 24 -14.14 -5.55 5.31
CA ARG A 24 -14.20 -6.02 6.71
C ARG A 24 -14.16 -4.90 7.75
N PHE A 25 -13.83 -3.67 7.34
CA PHE A 25 -13.68 -2.51 8.24
C PHE A 25 -14.77 -1.46 8.07
N TYR A 26 -15.70 -1.61 7.12
CA TYR A 26 -16.80 -0.68 6.91
C TYR A 26 -17.96 -1.34 6.17
N ASP A 27 -19.18 -0.88 6.42
CA ASP A 27 -20.35 -1.30 5.65
C ASP A 27 -20.34 -0.63 4.27
N GLY A 28 -19.78 -1.34 3.29
CA GLY A 28 -19.69 -0.86 1.92
C GLY A 28 -19.49 -1.98 0.91
N ARG A 29 -19.31 -1.59 -0.35
CA ARG A 29 -19.03 -2.53 -1.43
C ARG A 29 -17.61 -3.08 -1.29
N ALA A 30 -17.45 -4.38 -1.51
CA ALA A 30 -16.14 -5.01 -1.65
C ALA A 30 -15.33 -4.36 -2.78
N GLU A 31 -14.09 -4.00 -2.49
CA GLU A 31 -13.15 -3.43 -3.47
C GLU A 31 -12.72 -4.49 -4.48
N GLY A 32 -12.65 -5.75 -4.05
CA GLY A 32 -12.27 -6.89 -4.87
C GLY A 32 -10.78 -6.94 -5.22
N LEU A 33 -10.45 -7.69 -6.27
CA LEU A 33 -9.08 -7.88 -6.72
C LEU A 33 -8.52 -6.61 -7.38
N ILE A 34 -7.50 -6.02 -6.76
CA ILE A 34 -6.78 -4.86 -7.29
C ILE A 34 -5.39 -5.27 -7.74
N LYS A 35 -5.00 -4.84 -8.95
CA LYS A 35 -3.66 -5.10 -9.49
C LYS A 35 -2.59 -4.44 -8.62
N THR A 36 -1.51 -5.16 -8.34
CA THR A 36 -0.31 -4.60 -7.73
C THR A 36 0.41 -3.70 -8.73
N PHE A 37 0.34 -2.38 -8.55
CA PHE A 37 1.12 -1.45 -9.36
C PHE A 37 2.58 -1.39 -8.90
N THR A 38 3.47 -0.99 -9.80
CA THR A 38 4.88 -0.77 -9.45
C THR A 38 5.00 0.37 -8.45
N LEU A 39 5.91 0.22 -7.48
CA LEU A 39 6.27 1.31 -6.56
C LEU A 39 7.37 2.22 -7.11
N ARG A 40 7.91 1.95 -8.30
CA ARG A 40 8.89 2.85 -8.94
C ARG A 40 8.23 4.20 -9.21
N TRP A 41 8.91 5.27 -8.82
CA TRP A 41 8.42 6.65 -8.96
C TRP A 41 7.13 6.97 -8.19
N ILE A 42 6.76 6.15 -7.20
CA ILE A 42 5.47 6.30 -6.49
C ILE A 42 5.28 7.71 -5.91
N LYS A 43 6.34 8.38 -5.44
CA LYS A 43 6.25 9.73 -4.86
C LYS A 43 5.70 10.80 -5.81
N ASP A 44 5.81 10.60 -7.13
CA ASP A 44 5.48 11.60 -8.14
C ASP A 44 4.00 11.52 -8.58
N PHE A 45 3.24 10.52 -8.12
CA PHE A 45 1.85 10.27 -8.54
C PHE A 45 0.84 10.21 -7.38
N PRO A 46 0.65 11.29 -6.60
CA PRO A 46 -0.50 11.39 -5.71
C PRO A 46 -1.80 11.68 -6.51
N PRO A 47 -2.99 11.32 -5.99
CA PRO A 47 -3.25 10.58 -4.76
C PRO A 47 -3.04 9.06 -4.94
N TYR A 48 -2.92 8.35 -3.81
CA TYR A 48 -2.62 6.92 -3.74
C TYR A 48 -3.89 6.06 -3.56
N MET A 49 -3.75 4.77 -3.88
CA MET A 49 -4.84 3.79 -4.04
C MET A 49 -5.67 4.02 -5.31
N HIS A 50 -6.42 3.01 -5.74
CA HIS A 50 -7.19 3.05 -7.00
C HIS A 50 -8.33 4.07 -7.00
N ASP A 51 -8.77 4.49 -5.82
CA ASP A 51 -9.83 5.46 -5.60
C ASP A 51 -9.31 6.80 -5.06
N GLY A 52 -7.99 6.95 -4.88
CA GLY A 52 -7.38 8.18 -4.39
C GLY A 52 -7.65 8.50 -2.92
N ARG A 53 -8.09 7.53 -2.10
CA ARG A 53 -8.42 7.79 -0.68
C ARG A 53 -7.23 8.21 0.19
N CYS A 54 -6.00 7.91 -0.24
CA CYS A 54 -4.78 8.24 0.48
C CYS A 54 -4.10 9.44 -0.19
N LEU A 55 -3.98 10.57 0.50
CA LEU A 55 -3.39 11.78 -0.08
C LEU A 55 -1.86 11.79 0.00
N THR A 56 -1.31 11.10 1.00
CA THR A 56 0.14 11.06 1.26
C THR A 56 0.65 9.62 1.35
N LEU A 57 1.97 9.44 1.18
CA LEU A 57 2.62 8.14 1.38
C LEU A 57 2.49 7.67 2.83
N GLU A 58 2.51 8.61 3.77
CA GLU A 58 2.22 8.38 5.18
C GLU A 58 0.83 7.76 5.37
N ASP A 59 -0.20 8.31 4.71
CA ASP A 59 -1.57 7.76 4.76
C ASP A 59 -1.62 6.35 4.15
N THR A 60 -0.88 6.10 3.06
CA THR A 60 -0.79 4.76 2.47
C THR A 60 -0.15 3.77 3.42
N VAL A 61 0.97 4.12 4.08
CA VAL A 61 1.60 3.24 5.07
C VAL A 61 0.67 2.97 6.24
N GLU A 62 -0.04 3.99 6.73
CA GLU A 62 -0.99 3.80 7.83
C GLU A 62 -2.18 2.93 7.40
N PHE A 63 -2.69 3.13 6.18
CA PHE A 63 -3.74 2.29 5.62
C PHE A 63 -3.34 0.81 5.65
N PHE A 64 -2.17 0.44 5.11
CA PHE A 64 -1.72 -0.95 5.14
C PHE A 64 -1.38 -1.44 6.56
N ASN A 65 -0.91 -0.56 7.45
CA ASN A 65 -0.68 -0.90 8.85
C ASN A 65 -1.98 -1.33 9.55
N LEU A 66 -3.08 -0.61 9.29
CA LEU A 66 -4.41 -0.92 9.83
C LEU A 66 -5.02 -2.15 9.17
N ILE A 67 -5.08 -2.19 7.84
CA ILE A 67 -5.75 -3.26 7.08
C ILE A 67 -5.08 -4.62 7.30
N GLN A 68 -3.76 -4.65 7.44
CA GLN A 68 -3.02 -5.90 7.69
C GLN A 68 -2.71 -6.13 9.18
N GLY A 69 -3.08 -5.22 10.08
CA GLY A 69 -2.87 -5.35 11.52
C GLY A 69 -1.38 -5.47 11.91
N LEU A 70 -0.49 -4.76 11.21
CA LEU A 70 0.96 -4.94 11.30
C LEU A 70 1.58 -4.38 12.59
N LYS A 71 0.87 -3.47 13.27
CA LYS A 71 1.32 -2.80 14.51
C LYS A 71 2.71 -2.18 14.38
N LEU A 72 2.95 -1.51 13.25
CA LEU A 72 4.23 -0.84 12.98
C LEU A 72 4.48 0.31 13.97
N THR A 73 5.70 0.36 14.47
CA THR A 73 6.18 1.49 15.28
C THR A 73 6.27 2.76 14.44
N ALA A 74 6.32 3.91 15.12
CA ALA A 74 6.49 5.21 14.44
C ALA A 74 7.76 5.25 13.58
N GLN A 75 8.86 4.62 14.02
CA GLN A 75 10.10 4.59 13.26
C GLN A 75 9.97 3.73 12.00
N GLN A 76 9.42 2.52 12.12
CA GLN A 76 9.22 1.64 10.95
C GLN A 76 8.34 2.30 9.88
N LYS A 77 7.30 3.04 10.28
CA LYS A 77 6.47 3.78 9.34
C LYS A 77 7.27 4.85 8.59
N LYS A 78 8.09 5.62 9.30
CA LYS A 78 8.98 6.62 8.66
C LYS A 78 9.98 5.98 7.71
N ASP A 79 10.57 4.86 8.10
CA ASP A 79 11.56 4.16 7.28
C ASP A 79 10.93 3.62 5.98
N LEU A 80 9.70 3.09 6.06
CA LEU A 80 8.96 2.64 4.88
C LEU A 80 8.62 3.79 3.92
N VAL A 81 8.18 4.93 4.46
CA VAL A 81 7.91 6.11 3.63
C VAL A 81 9.21 6.62 2.99
N ALA A 82 10.31 6.69 3.74
CA ALA A 82 11.61 7.09 3.22
C ALA A 82 12.09 6.16 2.10
N PHE A 83 11.89 4.85 2.27
CA PHE A 83 12.17 3.86 1.24
C PHE A 83 11.35 4.12 -0.04
N MET A 84 10.03 4.30 0.07
CA MET A 84 9.17 4.58 -1.10
C MET A 84 9.53 5.90 -1.81
N ARG A 85 9.99 6.92 -1.07
CA ARG A 85 10.49 8.18 -1.66
C ARG A 85 11.81 8.01 -2.41
N ALA A 86 12.58 6.96 -2.10
CA ALA A 86 13.83 6.65 -2.79
C ALA A 86 13.64 5.75 -4.03
N LEU A 87 12.41 5.28 -4.29
CA LEU A 87 12.02 4.57 -5.52
C LEU A 87 11.69 5.52 -6.67
#